data_AF-A0A3M6UW84-F1
#
_entry.id   AF-A0A3M6UW84-F1
#
_cell.length_a   1.000
_cell.length_b   1.000
_cell.length_c   1.000
_cell.angle_alpha   90.00
_cell.angle_beta   90.00
_cell.angle_gamma   90.00
#
_symmetry.space_group_name_H-M   'P 1'
#
loop_
_entity.id
_entity.type
_entity.pdbx_description
1 polymer ?
#
loop_
_entity_poly.entity_id
_entity_poly.type
_entity_poly.pdbx_seq_one_letter_code
_entity_poly.pdbx_strand_id
1 'polypeptide(L)'
;MKATHRDVRHLRSTQEEADTKIILHALDASDQGATQLSICSPDTDVLVLALQQYPDLCSNSCFVTGTGSSRRVINLRSIADALKPTKTAALPAFHALTGADVTGSFFGKGKVTCWDESDNASTPILEVLANLGCGEQPDDSTKSGVEQLVCRMYQLKTDIKTVKALRWSLFKKNQAESKKVATHTSCSPSSHTESTLPAFCLEQQSCSKPSVALTRRLWMAR
;
A
#
# COMPACT_ATOMS: atom_id res chain seq x y z
N MET A 1 22.82 -26.43 -5.85
CA MET A 1 23.34 -25.15 -5.31
C MET A 1 24.60 -25.44 -4.54
N LYS A 2 25.71 -24.78 -4.86
CA LYS A 2 26.96 -24.91 -4.10
C LYS A 2 26.87 -23.88 -2.98
N ALA A 3 26.71 -24.32 -1.73
CA ALA A 3 26.63 -23.42 -0.59
C ALA A 3 28.03 -22.89 -0.27
N THR A 4 28.27 -21.60 -0.51
CA THR A 4 29.46 -20.92 -0.02
C THR A 4 29.18 -20.41 1.39
N HIS A 5 29.78 -21.03 2.39
CA HIS A 5 29.70 -20.56 3.77
C HIS A 5 30.74 -19.44 3.96
N ARG A 6 30.28 -18.19 3.98
CA ARG A 6 31.11 -17.02 4.32
C ARG A 6 30.86 -16.62 5.77
N ASP A 7 31.85 -16.00 6.41
CA ASP A 7 31.67 -15.42 7.72
C ASP A 7 30.72 -14.21 7.62
N VAL A 8 29.67 -14.21 8.43
CA VAL A 8 28.61 -13.18 8.48
C VAL A 8 28.51 -12.55 9.87
N ARG A 9 29.53 -12.70 10.73
CA ARG A 9 29.54 -12.13 12.09
C ARG A 9 29.31 -10.62 12.12
N HIS A 10 29.70 -9.90 11.06
CA HIS A 10 29.48 -8.45 10.94
C HIS A 10 28.01 -8.07 10.77
N LEU A 11 27.14 -9.02 10.39
CA LEU A 11 25.69 -8.83 10.28
C LEU A 11 24.93 -9.22 11.54
N ARG A 12 25.64 -9.50 12.64
CA ARG A 12 25.00 -9.84 13.91
C ARG A 12 24.18 -8.65 14.41
N SER A 13 22.88 -8.84 14.48
CA SER A 13 21.92 -7.84 14.97
C SER A 13 21.15 -8.36 16.18
N THR A 14 20.84 -7.48 17.12
CA THR A 14 19.92 -7.73 18.23
C THR A 14 18.46 -7.50 17.86
N GLN A 15 18.20 -6.99 16.66
CA GLN A 15 16.84 -6.85 16.13
C GLN A 15 16.16 -8.22 16.12
N GLU A 16 14.88 -8.31 16.47
CA GLU A 16 14.15 -9.59 16.54
C GLU A 16 13.61 -10.00 15.17
N GLU A 17 13.01 -9.05 14.46
CA GLU A 17 12.24 -9.25 13.23
C GLU A 17 13.03 -9.89 12.08
N ALA A 18 12.43 -10.89 11.43
CA ALA A 18 13.11 -11.68 10.39
C ALA A 18 13.13 -10.97 9.04
N ASP A 19 12.07 -10.22 8.73
CA ASP A 19 11.91 -9.47 7.49
C ASP A 19 13.06 -8.49 7.27
N THR A 20 13.42 -7.70 8.28
CA THR A 20 14.48 -6.69 8.17
C THR A 20 15.85 -7.34 8.11
N LYS A 21 16.06 -8.47 8.82
CA LYS A 21 17.29 -9.26 8.73
C LYS A 21 17.50 -9.82 7.33
N ILE A 22 16.44 -10.30 6.68
CA ILE A 22 16.52 -10.79 5.29
C ILE A 22 17.02 -9.68 4.37
N ILE A 23 16.51 -8.46 4.54
CA ILE A 23 16.94 -7.30 3.75
C ILE A 23 18.38 -6.89 4.06
N LEU A 24 18.79 -6.91 5.32
CA LEU A 24 20.18 -6.66 5.73
C LEU A 24 21.15 -7.63 5.02
N HIS A 25 20.83 -8.92 5.00
CA HIS A 25 21.64 -9.93 4.31
C HIS A 25 21.62 -9.76 2.78
N ALA A 26 20.50 -9.33 2.20
CA ALA A 26 20.37 -9.04 0.77
C ALA A 26 21.25 -7.87 0.32
N LEU A 27 21.30 -6.81 1.14
CA LEU A 27 22.16 -5.65 0.94
C LEU A 27 23.63 -6.03 1.05
N ASP A 28 24.01 -6.74 2.12
CA ASP A 28 25.39 -7.22 2.29
C ASP A 28 25.84 -8.09 1.10
N ALA A 29 25.01 -9.03 0.65
CA ALA A 29 25.35 -9.85 -0.50
C ALA A 29 25.60 -9.00 -1.76
N SER A 30 24.83 -7.93 -1.95
CA SER A 30 24.98 -6.99 -3.07
C SER A 30 26.26 -6.18 -2.96
N ASP A 31 26.57 -5.65 -1.77
CA ASP A 31 27.82 -4.92 -1.48
C ASP A 31 29.06 -5.81 -1.67
N GLN A 32 28.94 -7.09 -1.32
CA GLN A 32 29.98 -8.11 -1.54
C GLN A 32 30.09 -8.59 -3.00
N GLY A 33 29.42 -7.92 -3.94
CA GLY A 33 29.56 -8.13 -5.39
C GLY A 33 28.66 -9.22 -5.96
N ALA A 34 27.57 -9.62 -5.29
CA ALA A 34 26.61 -10.53 -5.90
C ALA A 34 26.00 -9.92 -7.17
N THR A 35 26.07 -10.67 -8.28
CA THR A 35 25.50 -10.24 -9.56
C THR A 35 24.05 -10.68 -9.76
N GLN A 36 23.57 -11.60 -8.92
CA GLN A 36 22.21 -12.13 -8.91
C GLN A 36 21.78 -12.42 -7.48
N LEU A 37 20.56 -12.01 -7.14
CA LEU A 37 19.99 -12.18 -5.81
C LEU A 37 18.56 -12.71 -5.90
N SER A 38 18.19 -13.59 -4.98
CA SER A 38 16.83 -14.12 -4.87
C SER A 38 16.39 -14.09 -3.42
N ILE A 39 15.47 -13.17 -3.12
CA ILE A 39 14.86 -13.00 -1.81
C ILE A 39 13.63 -13.90 -1.77
N CYS A 40 13.65 -14.94 -0.95
CA CYS A 40 12.56 -15.90 -0.85
C CYS A 40 11.70 -15.60 0.38
N SER A 41 10.47 -15.14 0.19
CA SER A 41 9.53 -14.91 1.29
C SER A 41 8.07 -14.96 0.83
N PRO A 42 7.14 -15.54 1.62
CA PRO A 42 5.71 -15.37 1.39
C PRO A 42 5.19 -14.00 1.82
N ASP A 43 5.98 -13.27 2.61
CA ASP A 43 5.58 -12.05 3.29
C ASP A 43 5.62 -10.81 2.38
N THR A 44 4.59 -9.98 2.48
CA THR A 44 4.50 -8.70 1.75
C THR A 44 5.43 -7.66 2.35
N ASP A 45 5.69 -7.72 3.66
CA ASP A 45 6.50 -6.73 4.36
C ASP A 45 7.95 -6.81 3.85
N VAL A 46 8.47 -8.03 3.66
CA VAL A 46 9.76 -8.27 3.01
C VAL A 46 9.80 -7.75 1.58
N LEU A 47 8.72 -7.92 0.79
CA LEU A 47 8.66 -7.40 -0.58
C LEU A 47 8.72 -5.87 -0.60
N VAL A 48 7.96 -5.22 0.29
CA VAL A 48 7.91 -3.75 0.39
C VAL A 48 9.29 -3.19 0.78
N LEU A 49 9.95 -3.80 1.77
CA LEU A 49 11.30 -3.42 2.17
C LEU A 49 12.32 -3.68 1.05
N ALA A 50 12.24 -4.81 0.35
CA ALA A 50 13.12 -5.12 -0.78
C ALA A 50 12.97 -4.13 -1.94
N LEU A 51 11.76 -3.66 -2.23
CA LEU A 51 11.52 -2.64 -3.24
C LEU A 51 12.09 -1.30 -2.81
N GLN A 52 11.88 -0.89 -1.55
CA GLN A 52 12.43 0.35 -1.00
C GLN A 52 13.97 0.38 -1.14
N GLN A 53 14.62 -0.72 -0.78
CA GLN A 53 16.08 -0.87 -0.77
C GLN A 53 16.66 -1.29 -2.13
N TYR A 54 15.82 -1.45 -3.16
CA TYR A 54 16.26 -1.90 -4.49
C TYR A 54 17.42 -1.08 -5.10
N PRO A 55 17.52 0.26 -4.92
CA PRO A 55 18.65 1.02 -5.43
C PRO A 55 20.02 0.52 -4.94
N ASP A 56 20.06 -0.09 -3.76
CA ASP A 56 21.27 -0.62 -3.12
C ASP A 56 21.41 -2.14 -3.29
N LEU A 57 20.44 -2.79 -3.96
CA LEU A 57 20.51 -4.19 -4.34
C LEU A 57 21.13 -4.35 -5.73
N CYS A 58 21.66 -5.55 -6.01
CA CYS A 58 22.16 -5.84 -7.35
C CYS A 58 21.03 -5.85 -8.40
N SER A 59 21.35 -5.45 -9.65
CA SER A 59 20.33 -5.21 -10.68
C SER A 59 19.51 -6.44 -11.08
N ASN A 60 20.02 -7.66 -10.84
CA ASN A 60 19.30 -8.92 -11.11
C ASN A 60 18.69 -9.50 -9.83
N SER A 61 18.13 -8.64 -8.98
CA SER A 61 17.40 -9.04 -7.78
C SER A 61 15.97 -9.45 -8.10
N CYS A 62 15.60 -10.64 -7.62
CA CYS A 62 14.26 -11.19 -7.75
C CYS A 62 13.65 -11.50 -6.37
N PHE A 63 12.34 -11.36 -6.27
CA PHE A 63 11.55 -11.82 -5.13
C PHE A 63 10.82 -13.11 -5.49
N VAL A 64 10.98 -14.14 -4.66
CA VAL A 64 10.40 -15.47 -4.86
C VAL A 64 9.35 -15.70 -3.78
N THR A 65 8.12 -15.98 -4.20
CA THR A 65 6.97 -16.18 -3.30
C THR A 65 6.07 -17.32 -3.78
N GLY A 66 5.18 -17.81 -2.92
CA GLY A 66 4.32 -18.97 -3.18
C GLY A 66 5.07 -20.31 -3.16
N THR A 67 4.31 -21.40 -3.18
CA THR A 67 4.82 -22.77 -3.09
C THR A 67 4.21 -23.68 -4.18
N GLY A 68 4.92 -24.75 -4.56
CA GLY A 68 4.46 -25.69 -5.58
C GLY A 68 4.11 -25.02 -6.90
N SER A 69 2.90 -25.29 -7.41
CA SER A 69 2.37 -24.69 -8.65
C SER A 69 2.08 -23.19 -8.55
N SER A 70 2.01 -22.63 -7.33
CA SER A 70 1.77 -21.20 -7.10
C SER A 70 3.06 -20.38 -6.96
N ARG A 71 4.24 -21.03 -7.08
CA ARG A 71 5.54 -20.37 -6.96
C ARG A 71 5.72 -19.34 -8.07
N ARG A 72 6.05 -18.11 -7.68
CA ARG A 72 6.28 -16.97 -8.57
C ARG A 72 7.67 -16.42 -8.33
N VAL A 73 8.32 -15.99 -9.42
CA VAL A 73 9.56 -15.22 -9.39
C VAL A 73 9.25 -13.85 -9.98
N ILE A 74 9.45 -12.82 -9.17
CA ILE A 74 9.10 -11.44 -9.48
C ILE A 74 10.40 -10.67 -9.62
N ASN A 75 10.60 -10.02 -10.76
CA ASN A 75 11.75 -9.16 -10.98
C ASN A 75 11.53 -7.83 -10.23
N LEU A 76 12.45 -7.44 -9.34
CA LEU A 76 12.28 -6.22 -8.56
C LEU A 76 12.48 -4.95 -9.39
N ARG A 77 13.41 -5.00 -10.36
CA ARG A 77 13.69 -3.88 -11.28
C ARG A 77 12.45 -3.40 -12.01
N SER A 78 11.67 -4.32 -12.58
CA SER A 78 10.50 -3.96 -13.37
C SER A 78 9.43 -3.22 -12.55
N ILE A 79 9.34 -3.52 -11.25
CA ILE A 79 8.43 -2.84 -10.33
C ILE A 79 9.03 -1.49 -9.90
N ALA A 80 10.30 -1.46 -9.51
CA ALA A 80 10.99 -0.23 -9.11
C ALA A 80 10.97 0.83 -10.24
N ASP A 81 11.23 0.40 -11.48
CA ASP A 81 11.18 1.27 -12.67
C ASP A 81 9.75 1.81 -12.92
N ALA A 82 8.73 0.98 -12.67
CA ALA A 82 7.33 1.38 -12.82
C ALA A 82 6.89 2.38 -11.74
N LEU A 83 7.32 2.18 -10.50
CA LEU A 83 6.99 3.04 -9.37
C LEU A 83 7.74 4.37 -9.43
N LYS A 84 8.97 4.36 -9.96
CA LYS A 84 9.94 5.47 -9.88
C LYS A 84 10.40 5.73 -8.43
N PRO A 85 11.53 6.43 -8.24
CA PRO A 85 12.17 6.56 -6.92
C PRO A 85 11.23 7.07 -5.80
N THR A 86 10.44 8.12 -6.06
CA THR A 86 9.58 8.73 -5.03
C THR A 86 8.51 7.76 -4.52
N LYS A 87 7.84 7.00 -5.39
CA LYS A 87 6.80 6.05 -4.94
C LYS A 87 7.41 4.82 -4.29
N THR A 88 8.57 4.38 -4.76
CA THR A 88 9.32 3.29 -4.13
C THR A 88 9.73 3.65 -2.70
N ALA A 89 10.19 4.88 -2.47
CA ALA A 89 10.54 5.38 -1.13
C ALA A 89 9.30 5.54 -0.23
N ALA A 90 8.16 5.98 -0.79
CA ALA A 90 6.90 6.13 -0.06
C ALA A 90 6.19 4.80 0.27
N LEU A 91 6.62 3.68 -0.33
CA LEU A 91 5.89 2.41 -0.27
C LEU A 91 5.74 1.84 1.16
N PRO A 92 6.76 1.85 2.03
CA PRO A 92 6.61 1.36 3.40
C PRO A 92 5.63 2.18 4.23
N ALA A 93 5.70 3.51 4.11
CA ALA A 93 4.77 4.43 4.76
C ALA A 93 3.32 4.16 4.33
N PHE A 94 3.12 4.00 3.01
CA PHE A 94 1.83 3.69 2.44
C PHE A 94 1.31 2.32 2.91
N HIS A 95 2.16 1.30 2.94
CA HIS A 95 1.83 -0.03 3.42
C HIS A 95 1.38 -0.02 4.89
N ALA A 96 2.16 0.64 5.75
CA ALA A 96 1.83 0.79 7.17
C ALA A 96 0.51 1.55 7.40
N LEU A 97 0.26 2.63 6.63
CA LEU A 97 -0.97 3.41 6.78
C LEU A 97 -2.23 2.66 6.31
N THR A 98 -2.11 1.81 5.29
CA THR A 98 -3.27 1.21 4.63
C THR A 98 -3.63 -0.19 5.12
N GLY A 99 -2.86 -0.71 6.08
CA GLY A 99 -3.09 -2.01 6.71
C GLY A 99 -1.98 -3.02 6.37
N ALA A 100 -0.83 -2.86 7.03
CA ALA A 100 0.15 -3.91 7.27
C ALA A 100 -0.36 -4.90 8.35
N ASP A 101 0.37 -5.99 8.62
CA ASP A 101 -0.09 -7.05 9.54
C ASP A 101 -0.41 -6.59 10.95
N VAL A 102 0.29 -5.55 11.42
CA VAL A 102 0.15 -5.02 12.78
C VAL A 102 -0.75 -3.77 12.87
N THR A 103 -1.27 -3.28 11.75
CA THR A 103 -2.06 -2.04 11.69
C THR A 103 -3.48 -2.30 11.18
N GLY A 104 -4.47 -1.69 11.81
CA GLY A 104 -5.84 -1.69 11.30
C GLY A 104 -5.94 -1.00 9.94
N SER A 105 -6.82 -1.48 9.07
CA SER A 105 -7.13 -0.82 7.80
C SER A 105 -8.14 0.31 7.98
N PHE A 106 -8.13 1.27 7.05
CA PHE A 106 -9.14 2.33 7.04
C PHE A 106 -10.53 1.77 6.77
N PHE A 107 -11.49 2.05 7.67
CA PHE A 107 -12.86 1.56 7.55
C PHE A 107 -13.49 1.97 6.21
N GLY A 108 -14.05 0.99 5.49
CA GLY A 108 -14.70 1.20 4.20
C GLY A 108 -13.73 1.51 3.05
N LYS A 109 -12.42 1.32 3.22
CA LYS A 109 -11.40 1.55 2.20
C LYS A 109 -10.58 0.29 1.97
N GLY A 110 -10.77 -0.31 0.79
CA GLY A 110 -9.98 -1.46 0.36
C GLY A 110 -8.61 -1.05 -0.16
N LYS A 111 -7.64 -1.98 -0.11
CA LYS A 111 -6.27 -1.79 -0.60
C LYS A 111 -6.18 -1.20 -2.01
N VAL A 112 -7.08 -1.62 -2.90
CA VAL A 112 -7.17 -1.11 -4.28
C VAL A 112 -7.53 0.38 -4.30
N THR A 113 -8.54 0.79 -3.53
CA THR A 113 -8.94 2.20 -3.43
C THR A 113 -7.80 3.03 -2.85
N CYS A 114 -7.12 2.53 -1.83
CA CYS A 114 -5.96 3.21 -1.26
C CYS A 114 -4.84 3.37 -2.31
N TRP A 115 -4.57 2.32 -3.09
CA TRP A 115 -3.54 2.33 -4.11
C TRP A 115 -3.84 3.34 -5.21
N ASP A 116 -5.06 3.31 -5.75
CA ASP A 116 -5.49 4.19 -6.83
C ASP A 116 -5.38 5.67 -6.37
N GLU A 117 -5.69 5.99 -5.11
CA GLU A 117 -5.51 7.34 -4.57
C GLU A 117 -4.05 7.75 -4.38
N SER A 118 -3.20 6.83 -3.91
CA SER A 118 -1.76 7.09 -3.80
C SER A 118 -1.10 7.25 -5.17
N ASP A 119 -1.53 6.46 -6.15
CA ASP A 119 -1.01 6.54 -7.52
C ASP A 119 -1.31 7.90 -8.17
N ASN A 120 -2.48 8.46 -7.84
CA ASN A 120 -2.95 9.79 -8.26
C ASN A 120 -2.57 10.92 -7.29
N ALA A 121 -1.87 10.63 -6.19
CA ALA A 121 -1.48 11.65 -5.22
C ALA A 121 -0.50 12.65 -5.84
N SER A 122 -0.59 13.90 -5.40
CA SER A 122 0.35 14.94 -5.82
C SER A 122 1.75 14.63 -5.29
N THR A 123 2.79 14.99 -6.06
CA THR A 123 4.21 14.85 -5.68
C THR A 123 4.53 15.23 -4.24
N PRO A 124 4.01 16.36 -3.67
CA PRO A 124 4.31 16.72 -2.28
C PRO A 124 3.80 15.72 -1.24
N ILE A 125 2.69 15.02 -1.50
CA ILE A 125 2.16 13.99 -0.59
C ILE A 125 3.06 12.76 -0.64
N LEU A 126 3.53 12.38 -1.83
CA LEU A 126 4.44 11.25 -2.01
C LEU A 126 5.82 11.52 -1.38
N GLU A 127 6.32 12.75 -1.49
CA GLU A 127 7.57 13.16 -0.83
C GLU A 127 7.44 13.13 0.70
N VAL A 128 6.31 13.61 1.25
CA VAL A 128 6.01 13.49 2.68
C VAL A 128 5.98 12.03 3.13
N LEU A 129 5.33 11.14 2.37
CA LEU A 129 5.30 9.72 2.67
C LEU A 129 6.69 9.09 2.59
N ALA A 130 7.50 9.48 1.61
CA ALA A 130 8.88 8.99 1.46
C ALA A 130 9.78 9.38 2.64
N ASN A 131 9.50 10.52 3.28
CA ASN A 131 10.22 10.98 4.48
C ASN A 131 9.71 10.36 5.78
N LEU A 132 8.57 9.64 5.74
CA LEU A 132 8.00 9.02 6.92
C LEU A 132 8.90 7.85 7.37
N GLY A 133 9.39 7.92 8.60
CA GLY A 133 10.34 6.94 9.16
C GLY A 133 11.82 7.32 9.00
N CYS A 134 12.14 8.48 8.41
CA CYS A 134 13.52 8.99 8.37
C CYS A 134 13.99 9.61 9.70
N GLY A 135 13.07 9.91 10.62
CA GLY A 135 13.36 10.45 11.95
C GLY A 135 12.56 9.75 13.03
N GLU A 136 12.93 9.98 14.29
CA GLU A 136 12.28 9.37 15.46
C GLU A 136 10.80 9.80 15.61
N GLN A 137 10.49 11.03 15.18
CA GLN A 137 9.13 11.56 15.15
C GLN A 137 8.87 12.30 13.84
N PRO A 138 7.67 12.17 13.26
CA PRO A 138 7.29 12.95 12.08
C PRO A 138 7.12 14.42 12.46
N ASP A 139 7.63 15.31 11.62
CA ASP A 139 7.41 16.74 11.73
C ASP A 139 5.96 17.14 11.36
N ASP A 140 5.60 18.39 11.61
CA ASP A 140 4.23 18.87 11.39
C ASP A 140 3.85 18.92 9.91
N SER A 141 4.81 19.16 9.01
CA SER A 141 4.58 19.03 7.57
C SER A 141 4.23 17.61 7.15
N THR A 142 4.91 16.64 7.75
CA THR A 142 4.73 15.21 7.49
C THR A 142 3.36 14.76 7.99
N LYS A 143 3.01 15.13 9.24
CA LYS A 143 1.66 14.89 9.80
C LYS A 143 0.57 15.51 8.94
N SER A 144 0.76 16.74 8.47
CA SER A 144 -0.20 17.45 7.61
C SER A 144 -0.34 16.78 6.24
N GLY A 145 0.74 16.32 5.62
CA GLY A 145 0.68 15.61 4.34
C GLY A 145 0.00 14.24 4.46
N VAL A 146 0.25 13.50 5.54
CA VAL A 146 -0.47 12.26 5.85
C VAL A 146 -1.96 12.54 6.09
N GLU A 147 -2.30 13.60 6.83
CA GLU A 147 -3.69 14.00 7.07
C GLU A 147 -4.43 14.32 5.75
N GLN A 148 -3.76 15.00 4.82
CA GLN A 148 -4.29 15.29 3.48
C GLN A 148 -4.52 14.03 2.65
N LEU A 149 -3.61 13.06 2.72
CA LEU A 149 -3.79 11.76 2.07
C LEU A 149 -5.03 11.05 2.61
N VAL A 150 -5.18 10.97 3.94
CA VAL A 150 -6.35 10.36 4.58
C VAL A 150 -7.63 11.06 4.13
N CYS A 151 -7.63 12.39 4.02
CA CYS A 151 -8.80 13.12 3.54
C CYS A 151 -9.20 12.71 2.11
N ARG A 152 -8.23 12.59 1.21
CA ARG A 152 -8.45 12.17 -0.18
C ARG A 152 -8.95 10.73 -0.28
N MET A 153 -8.44 9.83 0.57
CA MET A 153 -8.90 8.45 0.64
C MET A 153 -10.40 8.38 0.98
N TYR A 154 -10.89 9.24 1.87
CA TYR A 154 -12.30 9.26 2.27
C TYR A 154 -13.19 10.03 1.30
N GLN A 155 -12.72 11.14 0.74
CA GLN A 155 -13.45 11.94 -0.23
C GLN A 155 -12.54 12.34 -1.40
N LEU A 156 -12.81 11.74 -2.56
CA LEU A 156 -12.08 12.02 -3.79
C LEU A 156 -12.14 13.50 -4.15
N LYS A 157 -11.00 14.05 -4.58
CA LYS A 157 -10.87 15.44 -5.05
C LYS A 157 -11.36 16.49 -4.04
N THR A 158 -11.25 16.20 -2.74
CA THR A 158 -11.57 17.18 -1.70
C THR A 158 -10.47 18.23 -1.55
N ASP A 159 -10.86 19.48 -1.36
CA ASP A 159 -9.96 20.56 -0.93
C ASP A 159 -9.79 20.61 0.60
N ILE A 160 -10.51 19.75 1.32
CA ILE A 160 -10.42 19.64 2.77
C ILE A 160 -9.11 18.94 3.13
N LYS A 161 -8.25 19.64 3.88
CA LYS A 161 -6.92 19.16 4.25
C LYS A 161 -6.84 18.51 5.63
N THR A 162 -7.88 18.66 6.45
CA THR A 162 -7.88 18.13 7.83
C THR A 162 -8.99 17.11 8.04
N VAL A 163 -8.66 16.05 8.76
CA VAL A 163 -9.58 14.95 9.09
C VAL A 163 -10.75 15.48 9.93
N LYS A 164 -10.48 16.42 10.84
CA LYS A 164 -11.53 17.07 11.65
C LYS A 164 -12.56 17.77 10.77
N ALA A 165 -12.11 18.60 9.82
CA ALA A 165 -13.02 19.32 8.92
C ALA A 165 -13.75 18.36 7.98
N LEU A 166 -13.07 17.31 7.50
CA LEU A 166 -13.68 16.32 6.62
C LEU A 166 -14.78 15.54 7.34
N ARG A 167 -14.50 15.05 8.55
CA ARG A 167 -15.49 14.37 9.39
C ARG A 167 -16.72 15.22 9.61
N TRP A 168 -16.54 16.51 9.91
CA TRP A 168 -17.66 17.44 10.08
C TRP A 168 -18.45 17.63 8.78
N SER A 169 -17.77 17.75 7.65
CA SER A 169 -18.41 17.87 6.33
C SER A 169 -19.26 16.65 6.00
N LEU A 170 -18.70 15.44 6.16
CA LEU A 170 -19.41 14.17 5.93
C LEU A 170 -20.61 14.00 6.87
N PHE A 171 -20.45 14.35 8.15
CA PHE A 171 -21.55 14.30 9.11
C PHE A 171 -22.72 15.20 8.70
N LYS A 172 -22.45 16.44 8.28
CA LYS A 172 -23.49 17.37 7.81
C LYS A 172 -24.20 16.83 6.57
N LYS A 173 -23.46 16.23 5.63
CA LYS A 173 -24.03 15.63 4.41
C LYS A 173 -24.99 14.50 4.76
N ASN A 174 -24.57 13.58 5.64
CA ASN A 174 -25.42 12.47 6.08
C ASN A 174 -26.69 12.97 6.79
N GLN A 175 -26.59 13.98 7.65
CA GLN A 175 -27.78 14.58 8.28
C GLN A 175 -28.76 15.20 7.28
N ALA A 176 -28.26 15.87 6.24
CA ALA A 176 -29.10 16.45 5.20
C ALA A 176 -29.82 15.35 4.39
N GLU A 177 -29.15 14.24 4.11
CA GLU A 177 -29.74 13.07 3.44
C GLU A 177 -30.83 12.41 4.31
N SER A 178 -30.58 12.20 5.60
CA SER A 178 -31.61 11.65 6.52
C SER A 178 -32.85 12.53 6.62
N LYS A 179 -32.69 13.86 6.62
CA LYS A 179 -33.83 14.80 6.67
C LYS A 179 -34.66 14.79 5.38
N LYS A 180 -34.05 14.58 4.21
CA LYS A 180 -34.76 14.45 2.91
C LYS A 180 -35.60 13.18 2.83
N VAL A 181 -35.15 12.09 3.43
CA VAL A 181 -35.90 10.82 3.46
C VAL A 181 -37.13 10.95 4.36
N ALA A 182 -37.02 11.66 5.49
CA ALA A 182 -38.13 11.87 6.42
C ALA A 182 -39.31 12.70 5.85
N THR A 183 -39.07 13.52 4.83
CA THR A 183 -40.13 14.33 4.19
C THR A 183 -41.01 13.57 3.19
N HIS A 184 -40.70 12.31 2.88
CA HIS A 184 -41.52 11.48 1.97
C HIS A 184 -42.38 10.42 2.67
N THR A 185 -42.43 10.39 4.01
CA THR A 185 -43.23 9.39 4.75
C THR A 185 -44.53 10.00 5.30
N SER A 186 -45.45 10.34 4.40
CA SER A 186 -46.88 10.22 4.71
C SER A 186 -47.33 8.84 4.21
N CYS A 187 -47.13 7.80 5.02
CA CYS A 187 -47.59 6.45 4.71
C CYS A 187 -49.08 6.31 5.07
N SER A 188 -49.93 6.16 4.04
CA SER A 188 -51.14 5.34 4.13
C SER A 188 -50.74 3.87 4.02
N PRO A 189 -51.42 2.93 4.72
CA PRO A 189 -50.99 1.53 4.75
C PRO A 189 -51.52 0.76 3.54
N SER A 190 -50.62 0.14 2.76
CA SER A 190 -51.00 -0.95 1.86
C SER A 190 -49.86 -1.95 1.67
N SER A 191 -50.16 -3.19 2.11
CA SER A 191 -49.74 -4.50 1.60
C SER A 191 -48.27 -4.77 1.27
N HIS A 192 -47.74 -5.77 1.98
CA HIS A 192 -46.52 -6.52 1.72
C HIS A 192 -46.37 -6.94 0.25
N THR A 193 -45.22 -6.60 -0.36
CA THR A 193 -44.51 -7.47 -1.30
C THR A 193 -43.00 -7.29 -1.12
N GLU A 194 -42.33 -8.43 -1.06
CA GLU A 194 -40.91 -8.64 -0.89
C GLU A 194 -40.15 -8.18 -2.16
N SER A 195 -39.18 -7.28 -2.02
CA SER A 195 -38.37 -6.80 -3.15
C SER A 195 -36.89 -7.09 -2.93
N THR A 196 -36.40 -8.07 -3.69
CA THR A 196 -34.99 -8.46 -3.88
C THR A 196 -34.12 -7.27 -4.32
N LEU A 197 -32.97 -7.10 -3.68
CA LEU A 197 -31.93 -6.12 -4.04
C LEU A 197 -31.36 -6.42 -5.44
N PRO A 198 -31.11 -5.42 -6.31
CA PRO A 198 -30.41 -5.65 -7.56
C PRO A 198 -28.90 -5.80 -7.31
N ALA A 199 -28.32 -6.86 -7.87
CA ALA A 199 -26.89 -7.07 -7.95
C ALA A 199 -26.25 -5.98 -8.83
N PHE A 200 -25.34 -5.19 -8.25
CA PHE A 200 -24.55 -4.23 -9.01
C PHE A 200 -23.38 -4.98 -9.67
N CYS A 201 -23.46 -5.12 -10.99
CA CYS A 201 -22.45 -5.74 -11.83
C CYS A 201 -21.21 -4.83 -11.89
N LEU A 202 -20.05 -5.30 -11.41
CA LEU A 202 -18.77 -4.63 -11.63
C LEU A 202 -18.28 -4.97 -13.05
N GLU A 203 -18.52 -4.05 -13.99
CA GLU A 203 -17.82 -4.06 -15.27
C GLU A 203 -16.32 -3.82 -15.04
N GLN A 204 -15.52 -4.80 -15.44
CA GLN A 204 -14.07 -4.71 -15.45
C GLN A 204 -13.63 -3.71 -16.51
N GLN A 205 -13.24 -2.51 -16.10
CA GLN A 205 -12.57 -1.59 -17.01
C GLN A 205 -11.10 -2.01 -17.12
N SER A 206 -10.73 -2.50 -18.30
CA SER A 206 -9.39 -2.95 -18.65
C SER A 206 -8.43 -1.75 -18.66
N CYS A 207 -7.48 -1.72 -17.72
CA CYS A 207 -6.37 -0.78 -17.77
C CYS A 207 -5.29 -1.32 -18.71
N SER A 208 -4.97 -0.58 -19.76
CA SER A 208 -4.12 -0.96 -20.90
C SER A 208 -2.60 -0.89 -20.63
N LYS A 209 -2.15 -0.95 -19.38
CA LYS A 209 -0.72 -0.90 -19.03
C LYS A 209 -0.29 -2.14 -18.24
N PRO A 210 0.54 -3.04 -18.82
CA PRO A 210 0.92 -4.31 -18.17
C PRO A 210 1.70 -4.12 -16.86
N SER A 211 2.41 -2.99 -16.71
CA SER A 211 3.18 -2.65 -15.50
C SER A 211 2.28 -2.25 -14.31
N VAL A 212 1.23 -1.46 -14.53
CA VAL A 212 0.26 -1.07 -13.49
C VAL A 212 -0.54 -2.28 -13.01
N ALA A 213 -0.86 -3.20 -13.92
CA ALA A 213 -1.54 -4.44 -13.58
C ALA A 213 -0.68 -5.38 -12.73
N LEU A 214 0.65 -5.39 -12.91
CA LEU A 214 1.56 -6.19 -12.09
C LEU A 214 1.61 -5.67 -10.65
N THR A 215 1.82 -4.36 -10.49
CA THR A 215 1.89 -3.70 -9.17
C THR A 215 0.57 -3.81 -8.40
N ARG A 216 -0.56 -3.62 -9.10
CA ARG A 216 -1.90 -3.79 -8.53
C ARG A 216 -2.16 -5.24 -8.13
N ARG A 217 -1.76 -6.23 -8.94
CA ARG A 217 -1.93 -7.67 -8.61
C ARG A 217 -1.04 -8.12 -7.46
N LEU A 218 0.17 -7.58 -7.36
CA LEU A 218 1.07 -7.80 -6.21
C LEU A 218 0.46 -7.27 -4.91
N TRP A 219 -0.17 -6.10 -4.98
CA TRP A 219 -0.86 -5.48 -3.84
C TRP A 219 -2.17 -6.19 -3.43
N MET A 220 -2.82 -6.86 -4.38
CA MET A 220 -4.08 -7.60 -4.19
C MET A 220 -3.89 -9.04 -3.67
N ALA A 221 -2.66 -9.55 -3.52
CA ALA A 221 -2.41 -10.93 -3.07
C ALA A 221 -2.45 -11.06 -1.53
N ARG A 222 -3.59 -10.69 -0.93
CA ARG A 222 -4.03 -11.16 0.38
C ARG A 222 -5.50 -11.55 0.29
#